data_AF-X1N882-F1
#
_entry.id   AF-X1N882-F1
#
_cell.length_a   1.000
_cell.length_b   1.000
_cell.length_c   1.000
_cell.angle_alpha   90.00
_cell.angle_beta   90.00
_cell.angle_gamma   90.00
#
_symmetry.space_group_name_H-M   'P 1'
#
loop_
_entity.id
_entity.type
_entity.pdbx_description
1 polymer ?
#
loop_
_entity_poly.entity_id
_entity_poly.type
_entity_poly.pdbx_seq_one_letter_code
_entity_poly.pdbx_strand_id
1 'polypeptide(L)'
;ASQVESLTSKRVKVIPTRTIPQGIAASLAFSYDMDLEENTRAMKEAITAVKTIGVTKAVRKTRMNGQEIKKGQPIAILNDENLIAGGNNMLDIIFQALTKTNIENTELVTIYYAAEAQAIEAEDIAQKIREGYHLEVEVVQGGQPHYNYIISLE
;
A
#
# COMPACT_ATOMS: atom_id res chain seq x y z
N ALA A 1 8.18 5.39 18.85
CA ALA A 1 8.74 6.51 18.07
C ALA A 1 8.19 7.87 18.54
N SER A 2 6.87 8.05 18.65
CA SER A 2 6.24 9.36 18.99
C SER A 2 6.72 10.02 20.29
N GLN A 3 7.29 9.28 21.24
CA GLN A 3 7.81 9.84 22.49
C GLN A 3 9.24 10.40 22.37
N VAL A 4 9.89 10.31 21.21
CA VAL A 4 11.32 10.69 21.06
C VAL A 4 11.58 12.16 21.37
N GLU A 5 10.62 13.05 21.11
CA GLU A 5 10.75 14.49 21.33
C GLU A 5 11.02 14.83 22.80
N SER A 6 10.45 14.08 23.75
CA SER A 6 10.70 14.29 25.19
C SER A 6 11.95 13.61 25.72
N LEU A 7 12.64 12.80 24.89
CA LEU A 7 13.80 12.00 25.27
C LEU A 7 15.12 12.58 24.74
N THR A 8 15.11 13.74 24.08
CA THR A 8 16.30 14.33 23.46
C THR A 8 16.27 15.85 23.50
N SER A 9 17.45 16.47 23.50
CA SER A 9 17.62 17.92 23.33
C SER A 9 17.61 18.37 21.86
N LYS A 10 17.62 17.43 20.91
CA LYS A 10 17.56 17.72 19.47
C LYS A 10 16.12 18.06 19.05
N ARG A 11 15.97 18.92 18.04
CA ARG A 11 14.68 19.13 17.37
C ARG A 11 14.39 17.93 16.47
N VAL A 12 13.30 17.23 16.74
CA VAL A 12 12.88 16.02 16.01
C VAL A 12 11.38 16.12 15.75
N LYS A 13 10.93 15.62 14.60
CA LYS A 13 9.51 15.42 14.27
C LYS A 13 9.32 13.99 13.79
N VAL A 14 8.21 13.37 14.16
CA VAL A 14 7.85 12.00 13.72
C VAL A 14 6.77 12.08 12.67
N ILE A 15 7.03 11.51 11.49
CA ILE A 15 6.03 11.34 10.43
C ILE A 15 5.30 10.01 10.66
N PRO A 16 3.98 9.99 10.84
CA PRO A 16 3.25 8.81 11.28
C PRO A 16 2.84 7.89 10.11
N THR A 17 3.82 7.41 9.33
CA THR A 17 3.58 6.45 8.25
C THR A 17 3.12 5.10 8.81
N ARG A 18 2.16 4.46 8.16
CA ARG A 18 1.69 3.11 8.50
C ARG A 18 2.17 2.05 7.51
N THR A 19 2.29 2.41 6.24
CA THR A 19 2.63 1.47 5.17
C THR A 19 3.97 1.80 4.52
N ILE A 20 4.55 0.83 3.82
CA ILE A 20 5.81 1.02 3.08
C ILE A 20 5.66 2.14 2.02
N PRO A 21 4.62 2.15 1.16
CA PRO A 21 4.44 3.24 0.19
C PRO A 21 4.30 4.62 0.84
N GLN A 22 3.64 4.74 1.99
CA GLN A 22 3.60 6.00 2.74
C GLN A 22 5.01 6.43 3.20
N GLY A 23 5.85 5.49 3.63
CA GLY A 23 7.26 5.75 3.94
C GLY A 23 8.04 6.32 2.75
N ILE A 24 7.85 5.75 1.57
CA ILE A 24 8.48 6.19 0.32
C ILE A 24 7.98 7.59 -0.05
N ALA A 25 6.66 7.80 -0.11
CA ALA A 25 6.07 9.10 -0.45
C ALA A 25 6.50 10.21 0.52
N ALA A 26 6.52 9.93 1.82
CA ALA A 26 7.05 10.87 2.81
C ALA A 26 8.51 11.24 2.52
N SER A 27 9.34 10.25 2.19
CA SER A 27 10.77 10.47 1.92
C SER A 27 10.99 11.29 0.65
N LEU A 28 10.18 11.08 -0.40
CA LEU A 28 10.23 11.83 -1.65
C LEU A 28 9.78 13.28 -1.50
N ALA A 29 8.86 13.56 -0.56
CA ALA A 29 8.39 14.92 -0.27
C ALA A 29 9.37 15.76 0.55
N PHE A 30 10.45 15.17 1.08
CA PHE A 30 11.45 15.89 1.87
C PHE A 30 12.35 16.75 0.96
N SER A 31 12.63 17.99 1.40
CA SER A 31 13.54 18.91 0.73
C SER A 31 14.54 19.54 1.71
N TYR A 32 15.80 19.63 1.29
CA TYR A 32 16.84 20.33 2.03
C TYR A 32 16.66 21.86 2.05
N ASP A 33 15.83 22.39 1.15
CA ASP A 33 15.55 23.82 1.05
C ASP A 33 14.41 24.28 1.98
N MET A 34 13.66 23.34 2.56
CA MET A 34 12.55 23.59 3.49
C MET A 34 13.00 23.47 4.94
N ASP A 35 12.37 24.24 5.83
CA ASP A 35 12.61 24.08 7.27
C ASP A 35 11.94 22.81 7.84
N LEU A 36 12.11 22.58 9.15
CA LEU A 36 11.59 21.39 9.82
C LEU A 36 10.06 21.32 9.80
N GLU A 37 9.36 22.43 10.00
CA GLU A 37 7.89 22.45 10.05
C GLU A 37 7.30 22.35 8.65
N GLU A 38 7.92 23.02 7.67
CA GLU A 38 7.55 22.92 6.26
C GLU A 38 7.71 21.50 5.73
N ASN A 39 8.87 20.87 5.96
CA ASN A 39 9.07 19.46 5.64
C ASN A 39 8.05 18.58 6.35
N THR A 40 7.81 18.80 7.64
CA THR A 40 6.84 17.99 8.40
C THR A 40 5.44 18.08 7.81
N ARG A 41 5.01 19.27 7.35
CA ARG A 41 3.72 19.48 6.68
C ARG A 41 3.69 18.77 5.33
N ALA A 42 4.68 19.02 4.46
CA ALA A 42 4.76 18.42 3.13
C ALA A 42 4.76 16.89 3.18
N MET A 43 5.58 16.30 4.06
CA MET A 43 5.64 14.85 4.25
C MET A 43 4.31 14.28 4.80
N LYS A 44 3.59 15.03 5.66
CA LYS A 44 2.27 14.61 6.16
C LYS A 44 1.20 14.67 5.07
N GLU A 45 1.23 15.68 4.22
CA GLU A 45 0.32 15.79 3.07
C GLU A 45 0.56 14.65 2.09
N ALA A 46 1.82 14.35 1.77
CA ALA A 46 2.19 13.25 0.88
C ALA A 46 1.63 11.90 1.35
N ILE A 47 1.75 11.55 2.64
CA ILE A 47 1.25 10.26 3.13
C ILE A 47 -0.28 10.15 3.11
N THR A 48 -1.01 11.28 3.07
CA THR A 48 -2.48 11.28 2.98
C THR A 48 -3.00 11.08 1.58
N ALA A 49 -2.20 11.40 0.55
CA ALA A 49 -2.52 11.11 -0.84
C ALA A 49 -2.43 9.61 -1.14
N VAL A 50 -1.54 8.89 -0.44
CA VAL A 50 -1.29 7.46 -0.69
C VAL A 50 -2.33 6.55 -0.02
N LYS A 51 -2.99 5.73 -0.82
CA LYS A 51 -3.70 4.52 -0.35
C LYS A 51 -2.86 3.29 -0.64
N THR A 52 -2.86 2.34 0.29
CA THR A 52 -2.10 1.10 0.14
C THR A 52 -3.02 -0.10 0.26
N ILE A 53 -2.97 -1.00 -0.72
CA ILE A 53 -3.60 -2.31 -0.65
C ILE A 53 -2.51 -3.36 -0.43
N GLY A 54 -2.51 -3.98 0.75
CA GLY A 54 -1.69 -5.15 1.05
C GLY A 54 -2.44 -6.43 0.69
N VAL A 55 -1.86 -7.26 -0.18
CA VAL A 55 -2.47 -8.53 -0.63
C VAL A 55 -1.64 -9.69 -0.11
N THR A 56 -2.27 -10.59 0.63
CA THR A 56 -1.61 -11.73 1.29
C THR A 56 -2.56 -12.90 1.48
N LYS A 57 -2.11 -13.97 2.13
CA LYS A 57 -2.92 -15.14 2.48
C LYS A 57 -3.39 -15.05 3.94
N ALA A 58 -4.66 -15.39 4.17
CA ALA A 58 -5.24 -15.43 5.51
C ALA A 58 -4.50 -16.45 6.40
N VAL A 59 -3.95 -16.00 7.53
CA VAL A 59 -3.23 -16.87 8.49
C VAL A 59 -4.17 -17.69 9.38
N ARG A 60 -5.43 -17.28 9.47
CA ARG A 60 -6.51 -17.94 10.24
C ARG A 60 -7.84 -17.80 9.51
N LYS A 61 -8.81 -18.61 9.92
CA LYS A 61 -10.21 -18.46 9.49
C LYS A 61 -10.77 -17.13 10.03
N THR A 62 -11.46 -16.38 9.17
CA THR A 62 -12.12 -15.12 9.52
C THR A 62 -13.45 -14.99 8.77
N ARG A 63 -14.25 -13.98 9.10
CA ARG A 63 -15.47 -13.62 8.36
C ARG A 63 -15.35 -12.20 7.87
N MET A 64 -15.79 -11.97 6.64
CA MET A 64 -15.88 -10.64 6.02
C MET A 64 -17.23 -10.56 5.30
N ASN A 65 -18.05 -9.57 5.63
CA ASN A 65 -19.37 -9.36 5.01
C ASN A 65 -20.26 -10.62 5.00
N GLY A 66 -20.22 -11.42 6.08
CA GLY A 66 -20.96 -12.68 6.18
C GLY A 66 -20.33 -13.86 5.43
N GLN A 67 -19.36 -13.63 4.55
CA GLN A 67 -18.60 -14.67 3.86
C GLN A 67 -17.48 -15.20 4.75
N GLU A 68 -17.32 -16.53 4.76
CA GLU A 68 -16.24 -17.20 5.46
C GLU A 68 -14.96 -17.18 4.61
N ILE A 69 -13.86 -16.69 5.19
CA ILE A 69 -12.52 -16.74 4.61
C ILE A 69 -11.71 -17.78 5.39
N LYS A 70 -11.27 -18.82 4.68
CA LYS A 70 -10.47 -19.92 5.22
C LYS A 70 -9.00 -19.53 5.30
N LYS A 71 -8.26 -20.20 6.19
CA LYS A 71 -6.80 -20.10 6.22
C LYS A 71 -6.22 -20.45 4.85
N GLY A 72 -5.26 -19.65 4.38
CA GLY A 72 -4.57 -19.81 3.09
C GLY A 72 -5.23 -19.10 1.91
N GLN A 73 -6.47 -18.63 2.05
CA GLN A 73 -7.15 -17.87 1.00
C GLN A 73 -6.56 -16.47 0.83
N PRO A 74 -6.48 -15.94 -0.39
CA PRO A 74 -6.08 -14.55 -0.63
C PRO A 74 -7.04 -13.58 0.04
N ILE A 75 -6.46 -12.52 0.60
CA ILE A 75 -7.13 -11.39 1.23
C ILE A 75 -6.45 -10.09 0.83
N ALA A 76 -7.21 -9.00 0.83
CA ALA A 76 -6.70 -7.65 0.63
C ALA A 76 -7.04 -6.74 1.81
N ILE A 77 -6.04 -5.99 2.27
CA ILE A 77 -6.10 -5.12 3.44
C ILE A 77 -5.77 -3.69 2.98
N LEU A 78 -6.69 -2.75 3.23
CA LEU A 78 -6.51 -1.34 2.94
C LEU A 78 -5.82 -0.64 4.12
N ASN A 79 -4.75 0.08 3.83
CA ASN A 79 -3.96 0.90 4.76
C ASN A 79 -3.50 0.15 6.02
N ASP A 80 -3.17 -1.14 5.87
CA ASP A 80 -2.74 -2.05 6.95
C ASP A 80 -3.76 -2.21 8.10
N GLU A 81 -5.02 -1.86 7.86
CA GLU A 81 -6.06 -1.85 8.91
C GLU A 81 -7.32 -2.58 8.49
N ASN A 82 -7.84 -2.30 7.30
CA ASN A 82 -9.19 -2.71 6.92
C ASN A 82 -9.16 -3.90 5.95
N LEU A 83 -9.65 -5.06 6.37
CA LEU A 83 -9.87 -6.18 5.45
C LEU A 83 -11.02 -5.84 4.49
N ILE A 84 -10.70 -5.66 3.21
CA ILE A 84 -11.66 -5.19 2.20
C ILE A 84 -12.03 -6.23 1.15
N ALA A 85 -11.21 -7.26 0.92
CA ALA A 85 -11.52 -8.33 -0.04
C ALA A 85 -10.95 -9.68 0.43
N GLY A 86 -11.57 -10.78 -0.01
CA GLY A 86 -11.10 -12.14 0.30
C GLY A 86 -11.87 -13.22 -0.45
N GLY A 87 -11.19 -14.28 -0.87
CA GLY A 87 -11.79 -15.29 -1.76
C GLY A 87 -10.81 -16.38 -2.20
N ASN A 88 -10.96 -16.91 -3.41
CA ASN A 88 -10.16 -18.04 -3.89
C ASN A 88 -9.12 -17.64 -4.95
N ASN A 89 -9.37 -16.57 -5.71
CA ASN A 89 -8.54 -16.15 -6.82
C ASN A 89 -7.83 -14.83 -6.49
N MET A 90 -6.51 -14.81 -6.62
CA MET A 90 -5.69 -13.64 -6.26
C MET A 90 -6.05 -12.40 -7.10
N LEU A 91 -6.20 -12.57 -8.41
CA LEU A 91 -6.49 -11.49 -9.34
C LEU A 91 -7.86 -10.88 -9.05
N ASP A 92 -8.88 -11.71 -8.84
CA ASP A 92 -10.23 -11.25 -8.50
C ASP A 92 -10.23 -10.42 -7.20
N ILE A 93 -9.43 -10.84 -6.21
CA ILE A 93 -9.28 -10.12 -4.94
C ILE A 93 -8.56 -8.79 -5.11
N ILE A 94 -7.56 -8.70 -5.98
CA ILE A 94 -6.91 -7.44 -6.33
C ILE A 94 -7.93 -6.48 -6.94
N PHE A 95 -8.65 -6.88 -7.99
CA PHE A 95 -9.65 -6.01 -8.64
C PHE A 95 -10.82 -5.65 -7.72
N GLN A 96 -11.30 -6.58 -6.90
CA GLN A 96 -12.31 -6.29 -5.88
C GLN A 96 -11.79 -5.27 -4.85
N ALA A 97 -10.50 -5.31 -4.51
CA ALA A 97 -9.93 -4.34 -3.61
C ALA A 97 -9.80 -2.96 -4.26
N LEU A 98 -9.31 -2.90 -5.50
CA LEU A 98 -9.18 -1.65 -6.27
C LEU A 98 -10.52 -0.91 -6.41
N THR A 99 -11.60 -1.63 -6.73
CA THR A 99 -12.96 -1.06 -6.84
C THR A 99 -13.54 -0.54 -5.52
N LYS A 100 -13.02 -1.01 -4.37
CA LYS A 100 -13.36 -0.50 -3.03
C LYS A 100 -12.51 0.70 -2.61
N THR A 101 -11.63 1.16 -3.50
CA THR A 101 -10.90 2.40 -3.37
C THR A 101 -11.41 3.43 -4.39
N ASN A 102 -10.80 4.60 -4.47
CA ASN A 102 -11.16 5.62 -5.46
C ASN A 102 -10.18 5.57 -6.63
N ILE A 103 -9.97 4.38 -7.21
CA ILE A 103 -9.00 4.17 -8.28
C ILE A 103 -9.26 5.05 -9.52
N GLU A 104 -10.49 5.49 -9.75
CA GLU A 104 -10.83 6.41 -10.83
C GLU A 104 -10.19 7.81 -10.67
N ASN A 105 -9.79 8.18 -9.45
CA ASN A 105 -9.12 9.44 -9.13
C ASN A 105 -7.61 9.23 -8.87
N THR A 106 -7.08 8.07 -9.24
CA THR A 106 -5.67 7.71 -9.06
C THR A 106 -4.92 7.99 -10.35
N GLU A 107 -3.80 8.70 -10.24
CA GLU A 107 -2.93 9.02 -11.38
C GLU A 107 -1.91 7.90 -11.61
N LEU A 108 -1.39 7.34 -10.51
CA LEU A 108 -0.36 6.32 -10.53
C LEU A 108 -0.70 5.14 -9.61
N VAL A 109 -0.53 3.93 -10.14
CA VAL A 109 -0.52 2.70 -9.36
C VAL A 109 0.87 2.06 -9.39
N THR A 110 1.46 1.81 -8.22
CA THR A 110 2.73 1.08 -8.13
C THR A 110 2.51 -0.28 -7.47
N ILE A 111 2.87 -1.36 -8.17
CA ILE A 111 2.77 -2.73 -7.68
C ILE A 111 4.14 -3.20 -7.19
N TYR A 112 4.27 -3.35 -5.88
CA TYR A 112 5.43 -3.96 -5.25
C TYR A 112 5.16 -5.46 -5.04
N TYR A 113 5.95 -6.34 -5.66
CA TYR A 113 5.79 -7.79 -5.49
C TYR A 113 6.90 -8.42 -4.65
N ALA A 114 6.55 -9.50 -3.93
CA ALA A 114 7.48 -10.24 -3.08
C ALA A 114 8.53 -11.00 -3.90
N ALA A 115 9.65 -11.37 -3.28
CA ALA A 115 10.72 -12.12 -3.93
C ALA A 115 10.27 -13.50 -4.45
N GLU A 116 9.25 -14.09 -3.83
CA GLU A 116 8.69 -15.39 -4.22
C GLU A 116 7.64 -15.29 -5.33
N ALA A 117 7.14 -14.09 -5.65
CA ALA A 117 6.21 -13.87 -6.75
C ALA A 117 6.97 -13.73 -8.07
N GLN A 118 6.43 -14.26 -9.16
CA GLN A 118 7.07 -14.17 -10.46
C GLN A 118 6.82 -12.78 -11.06
N ALA A 119 7.87 -12.13 -11.57
CA ALA A 119 7.76 -10.82 -12.23
C ALA A 119 6.71 -10.81 -13.35
N ILE A 120 6.55 -11.94 -14.05
CA ILE A 120 5.55 -12.13 -15.11
C ILE A 120 4.12 -12.01 -14.57
N GLU A 121 3.83 -12.54 -13.38
CA GLU A 121 2.50 -12.43 -12.76
C GLU A 121 2.19 -10.99 -12.36
N ALA A 122 3.17 -10.28 -11.79
CA ALA A 122 3.03 -8.88 -11.43
C ALA A 122 2.78 -7.99 -12.66
N GLU A 123 3.47 -8.28 -13.77
CA GLU A 123 3.27 -7.55 -15.03
C GLU A 123 1.91 -7.87 -15.68
N ASP A 124 1.44 -9.11 -15.62
CA ASP A 124 0.09 -9.47 -16.09
C ASP A 124 -1.00 -8.73 -15.29
N ILE A 125 -0.84 -8.62 -13.97
CA ILE A 125 -1.72 -7.79 -13.12
C ILE A 125 -1.66 -6.33 -13.57
N ALA A 126 -0.45 -5.79 -13.77
CA ALA A 126 -0.26 -4.40 -14.18
C ALA A 126 -0.93 -4.10 -15.51
N GLN A 127 -0.74 -4.97 -16.51
CA GLN A 127 -1.38 -4.84 -17.82
C GLN A 127 -2.91 -4.80 -17.70
N LYS A 128 -3.50 -5.70 -16.92
CA LYS A 128 -4.96 -5.72 -16.72
C LYS A 128 -5.48 -4.46 -16.02
N ILE A 129 -4.71 -3.89 -15.09
CA ILE A 129 -5.07 -2.63 -14.44
C ILE A 129 -5.01 -1.48 -15.46
N ARG A 130 -3.96 -1.41 -16.29
CA ARG A 130 -3.85 -0.39 -17.36
C ARG A 130 -5.04 -0.47 -18.32
N GLU A 131 -5.40 -1.67 -18.76
CA GLU A 131 -6.55 -1.91 -19.64
C GLU A 131 -7.89 -1.52 -18.99
N GLY A 132 -8.06 -1.79 -17.70
CA GLY A 132 -9.31 -1.54 -16.98
C GLY A 132 -9.53 -0.09 -16.53
N TYR A 133 -8.46 0.65 -16.20
CA TYR A 133 -8.54 1.96 -15.54
C TYR A 133 -7.84 3.10 -16.28
N HIS A 134 -7.10 2.82 -17.36
CA HIS A 134 -6.45 3.82 -18.22
C HIS A 134 -5.54 4.81 -17.45
N LEU A 135 -4.82 4.29 -16.47
CA LEU A 135 -3.88 5.02 -15.60
C LEU A 135 -2.46 4.46 -15.74
N GLU A 136 -1.48 5.19 -15.20
CA GLU A 136 -0.09 4.72 -15.19
C GLU A 136 0.10 3.61 -14.16
N VAL A 137 0.77 2.53 -14.56
CA VAL A 137 1.07 1.42 -13.66
C VAL A 137 2.55 1.08 -13.73
N GLU A 138 3.20 1.12 -12.58
CA GLU A 138 4.58 0.69 -12.38
C GLU A 138 4.65 -0.65 -11.64
N VAL A 139 5.68 -1.44 -11.96
CA VAL A 139 5.94 -2.72 -11.29
C VAL A 139 7.34 -2.69 -10.70
N VAL A 140 7.43 -2.91 -9.39
CA VAL A 140 8.68 -2.85 -8.63
C VAL A 140 8.88 -4.14 -7.86
N GLN A 141 10.09 -4.71 -7.92
CA GLN A 141 10.45 -5.83 -7.05
C GLN A 141 10.68 -5.30 -5.63
N GLY A 142 9.70 -5.47 -4.74
CA GLY A 142 9.78 -4.96 -3.37
C GLY A 142 10.44 -5.94 -2.39
N GLY A 143 10.41 -7.25 -2.69
CA GLY A 143 11.08 -8.25 -1.86
C GLY A 143 10.49 -8.44 -0.46
N GLN A 144 9.29 -7.91 -0.20
CA GLN A 144 8.67 -7.97 1.11
C GLN A 144 8.35 -9.41 1.56
N PRO A 145 8.48 -9.73 2.88
CA PRO A 145 8.35 -11.11 3.37
C PRO A 145 6.91 -11.57 3.65
N HIS A 146 5.96 -10.64 3.85
CA HIS A 146 4.62 -10.97 4.40
C HIS A 146 3.46 -10.72 3.43
N TYR A 147 3.66 -9.86 2.43
CA TYR A 147 2.65 -9.52 1.44
C TYR A 147 3.06 -10.04 0.08
N ASN A 148 2.20 -10.78 -0.60
CA ASN A 148 2.45 -11.19 -1.98
C ASN A 148 2.57 -9.95 -2.88
N TYR A 149 1.67 -8.99 -2.68
CA TYR A 149 1.68 -7.70 -3.36
C TYR A 149 1.40 -6.57 -2.35
N ILE A 150 2.06 -5.43 -2.53
CA ILE A 150 1.67 -4.16 -1.95
C ILE A 150 1.39 -3.24 -3.12
N ILE A 151 0.19 -2.67 -3.18
CA ILE A 151 -0.24 -1.81 -4.28
C ILE A 151 -0.42 -0.40 -3.72
N SER A 152 0.39 0.55 -4.20
CA SER A 152 0.24 1.99 -3.95
C SER A 152 -0.77 2.56 -4.93
N LEU A 153 -1.65 3.44 -4.46
CA LEU A 153 -2.53 4.26 -5.28
C LEU A 153 -2.32 5.71 -4.86
N GLU A 154 -1.93 6.54 -5.82
CA GLU A 154 -1.54 7.94 -5.63
C GLU A 154 -2.36 8.88 -6.53
#